data_AF-A0A821R061-F1
#
_entry.id   AF-A0A821R061-F1
#
_cell.length_a   1.000
_cell.length_b   1.000
_cell.length_c   1.000
_cell.angle_alpha   90.00
_cell.angle_beta   90.00
_cell.angle_gamma   90.00
#
_symmetry.space_group_name_H-M   'P 1'
#
loop_
_entity.id
_entity.type
_entity.pdbx_description
1 polymer ?
#
loop_
_entity_poly.entity_id
_entity_poly.type
_entity_poly.pdbx_seq_one_letter_code
_entity_poly.pdbx_strand_id
1 'polypeptide(L)'
;MFLQSYRFRLKTASETFTQQNNNVSNSNTLLIYFKGEKGLTQTLFVPLNKLNEDIYENKIELLDVGNLLLAHVKLDANNIKWKLNWIELERDNENGEKIIFK
;
A
#
# COMPACT_ATOMS: atom_id res chain seq x y z
N MET A 1 22.82 0.81 5.52
CA MET A 1 21.44 0.86 4.98
C MET A 1 20.56 1.39 6.11
N PHE A 2 19.79 2.45 5.90
CA PHE A 2 18.97 3.06 6.95
C PHE A 2 17.48 2.81 6.67
N LEU A 3 16.69 2.60 7.73
CA LEU A 3 15.24 2.46 7.66
C LEU A 3 14.58 3.78 8.06
N GLN A 4 13.44 4.07 7.43
CA GLN A 4 12.59 5.21 7.73
C GLN A 4 11.18 4.72 8.06
N SER A 5 10.60 5.26 9.12
CA SER A 5 9.25 4.93 9.58
C SER A 5 8.21 5.79 8.85
N TYR A 6 7.14 5.14 8.39
CA TYR A 6 6.02 5.77 7.72
C TYR A 6 4.70 5.28 8.32
N ARG A 7 3.74 6.18 8.41
CA ARG A 7 2.32 5.81 8.46
C ARG A 7 1.83 5.62 7.02
N PHE A 8 1.50 4.38 6.69
CA PHE A 8 1.02 3.97 5.38
C PHE A 8 -0.50 3.89 5.39
N ARG A 9 -1.13 4.55 4.42
CA ARG A 9 -2.58 4.51 4.21
C ARG A 9 -2.89 4.14 2.77
N LEU A 10 -3.94 3.35 2.59
CA LEU A 10 -4.41 2.89 1.30
C LEU A 10 -5.93 3.05 1.25
N LYS A 11 -6.45 3.79 0.28
CA LYS A 11 -7.90 3.92 0.08
C LYS A 11 -8.36 3.09 -1.10
N THR A 12 -9.35 2.23 -0.85
CA THR A 12 -9.98 1.42 -1.90
C THR A 12 -11.32 2.05 -2.31
N ALA A 13 -11.88 1.68 -3.46
CA ALA A 13 -13.25 2.06 -3.77
C ALA A 13 -14.22 1.12 -3.05
N SER A 14 -15.22 1.66 -2.34
CA SER A 14 -16.20 0.87 -1.57
C SER A 14 -16.98 -0.14 -2.42
N GLU A 15 -17.12 0.14 -3.73
CA GLU A 15 -17.79 -0.73 -4.73
C GLU A 15 -16.97 -1.97 -5.13
N THR A 16 -15.69 -2.00 -4.75
CA THR A 16 -14.75 -3.05 -5.17
C THR A 16 -15.06 -4.40 -4.54
N PHE A 17 -15.59 -4.40 -3.32
CA PHE A 17 -15.86 -5.62 -2.54
C PHE A 17 -17.30 -6.11 -2.67
N THR A 18 -18.19 -5.35 -3.31
CA THR A 18 -19.64 -5.61 -3.30
C THR A 18 -20.07 -6.80 -4.16
N GLN A 19 -19.16 -7.44 -4.92
CA GLN A 19 -19.45 -8.65 -5.72
C GLN A 19 -18.78 -9.95 -5.24
N GLN A 20 -18.04 -9.96 -4.12
CA GLN A 20 -17.29 -11.16 -3.68
C GLN A 20 -17.49 -11.55 -2.21
N ASN A 21 -18.69 -11.31 -1.68
CA ASN A 21 -19.09 -11.86 -0.39
C ASN A 21 -19.25 -13.39 -0.51
N ASN A 22 -18.12 -14.12 -0.42
CA ASN A 22 -17.96 -15.49 0.15
C ASN A 22 -16.63 -16.19 -0.23
N ASN A 23 -15.66 -15.57 -0.91
CA ASN A 23 -14.44 -16.32 -1.29
C ASN A 23 -13.14 -15.51 -1.47
N VAL A 24 -12.93 -14.43 -0.71
CA VAL A 24 -11.59 -13.81 -0.64
C VAL A 24 -10.67 -14.74 0.16
N SER A 25 -9.93 -15.59 -0.54
CA SER A 25 -8.91 -16.46 0.06
C SER A 25 -7.86 -15.62 0.80
N ASN A 26 -7.38 -16.13 1.95
CA ASN A 26 -6.26 -15.55 2.69
C ASN A 26 -4.95 -15.48 1.87
N SER A 27 -4.89 -16.13 0.70
CA SER A 27 -3.77 -16.04 -0.23
C SER A 27 -3.74 -14.75 -1.06
N ASN A 28 -4.86 -14.03 -1.18
CA ASN A 28 -4.95 -12.87 -2.06
C ASN A 28 -4.28 -11.65 -1.43
N THR A 29 -3.27 -11.10 -2.12
CA THR A 29 -2.37 -10.10 -1.55
C THR A 29 -2.09 -8.98 -2.54
N LEU A 30 -1.99 -7.74 -2.04
CA LEU A 30 -1.35 -6.65 -2.77
C LEU A 30 0.13 -6.61 -2.44
N LEU A 31 0.94 -6.61 -3.49
CA LEU A 31 2.37 -6.39 -3.42
C LEU A 31 2.64 -4.94 -3.77
N ILE A 32 3.22 -4.20 -2.84
CA ILE A 32 3.50 -2.77 -3.00
C ILE A 32 4.99 -2.54 -2.76
N TYR A 33 5.67 -1.85 -3.68
CA TYR A 33 7.02 -1.36 -3.43
C TYR A 33 7.19 0.03 -4.02
N PHE A 34 8.10 0.81 -3.45
CA PHE A 34 8.33 2.18 -3.87
C PHE A 34 9.68 2.31 -4.57
N LYS A 35 9.71 3.11 -5.62
CA LYS A 35 10.94 3.53 -6.29
C LYS A 35 11.27 4.94 -5.84
N GLY A 36 12.46 5.12 -5.28
CA GLY A 36 13.04 6.42 -4.99
C GLY A 36 14.25 6.71 -5.87
N GLU A 37 14.87 7.86 -5.62
CA GLU A 37 16.07 8.32 -6.35
C GLU A 37 17.26 7.36 -6.21
N LYS A 38 17.40 6.71 -5.05
CA LYS A 38 18.55 5.87 -4.70
C LYS A 38 18.30 4.37 -4.88
N GLY A 39 17.08 3.96 -5.26
CA GLY A 39 16.76 2.55 -5.47
C GLY A 39 15.29 2.17 -5.21
N LEU A 40 15.10 0.91 -4.81
CA LEU A 40 13.79 0.32 -4.53
C LEU A 40 13.67 -0.05 -3.05
N THR A 41 12.48 0.12 -2.49
CA THR A 41 12.18 -0.41 -1.16
C THR A 41 11.97 -1.92 -1.21
N GLN A 42 11.96 -2.55 -0.05
CA GLN A 42 11.38 -3.90 0.08
C GLN A 42 9.90 -3.91 -0.35
N THR A 43 9.41 -5.08 -0.74
CA THR A 43 7.99 -5.29 -1.07
C THR A 43 7.18 -5.44 0.22
N LEU A 44 6.10 -4.66 0.30
CA LEU A 44 5.05 -4.77 1.30
C LEU A 44 3.99 -5.73 0.79
N PHE A 45 3.52 -6.59 1.70
CA PHE A 45 2.46 -7.55 1.43
C PHE A 45 1.23 -7.12 2.24
N VAL A 46 0.19 -6.66 1.55
CA VAL A 46 -1.06 -6.20 2.16
C VAL A 46 -2.16 -7.21 1.84
N PRO A 47 -2.61 -8.02 2.81
CA PRO A 47 -3.68 -8.98 2.60
C PRO A 47 -4.99 -8.29 2.21
N LEU A 48 -5.67 -8.76 1.17
CA LEU A 48 -6.92 -8.13 0.70
C LEU A 48 -8.03 -8.18 1.74
N ASN A 49 -8.06 -9.20 2.61
CA ASN A 49 -9.06 -9.30 3.68
C ASN A 49 -8.95 -8.17 4.74
N LYS A 50 -7.81 -7.47 4.80
CA LYS A 50 -7.60 -6.26 5.62
C LYS A 50 -8.02 -4.98 4.91
N LEU A 51 -8.44 -5.06 3.64
CA LEU A 51 -8.85 -3.93 2.82
C LEU A 51 -10.38 -3.83 2.69
N ASN A 52 -11.10 -4.54 3.54
CA ASN A 52 -12.56 -4.48 3.63
C ASN A 52 -13.06 -3.13 4.19
N GLU A 53 -12.16 -2.31 4.72
CA GLU A 53 -12.43 -0.95 5.17
C GLU A 53 -12.15 0.06 4.05
N ASP A 54 -12.86 1.20 4.07
CA ASP A 54 -12.66 2.27 3.08
C ASP A 54 -11.19 2.74 3.04
N ILE A 55 -10.51 2.72 4.20
CA ILE A 55 -9.10 3.10 4.34
C ILE A 55 -8.38 2.03 5.18
N TYR A 56 -7.36 1.40 4.62
CA TYR A 56 -6.41 0.59 5.37
C TYR A 56 -5.27 1.47 5.87
N GLU A 57 -4.92 1.37 7.15
CA GLU A 57 -3.81 2.11 7.77
C GLU A 57 -2.88 1.14 8.51
N ASN A 58 -1.57 1.33 8.34
CA ASN A 58 -0.57 0.59 9.10
C ASN A 58 0.74 1.39 9.26
N LYS A 59 1.49 1.13 10.34
CA LYS A 59 2.86 1.65 10.49
C LYS A 59 3.83 0.69 9.82
N ILE A 60 4.71 1.22 8.97
CA ILE A 60 5.71 0.44 8.23
C ILE A 60 7.08 1.09 8.32
N GLU A 61 8.12 0.28 8.13
CA GLU A 61 9.49 0.74 7.96
C GLU A 61 9.93 0.45 6.54
N LEU A 62 10.44 1.45 5.83
CA LEU A 62 10.93 1.33 4.45
C LEU A 62 12.42 1.66 4.40
N LEU A 63 13.13 1.01 3.48
CA LEU A 63 14.50 1.41 3.15
C LEU A 63 14.52 2.89 2.70
N ASP A 64 15.48 3.66 3.22
CA ASP A 64 15.72 5.02 2.76
C ASP A 64 16.29 5.01 1.34
N VAL A 65 15.39 5.22 0.38
CA VAL A 65 15.72 5.30 -1.06
C VAL A 65 15.71 6.74 -1.57
N GLY A 66 15.85 7.74 -0.68
CA GLY A 66 15.72 9.15 -1.03
C GLY A 66 14.26 9.57 -1.25
N ASN A 67 14.03 10.55 -2.13
CA ASN A 67 12.67 10.99 -2.44
C ASN A 67 11.92 9.87 -3.16
N LEU A 68 10.70 9.58 -2.72
CA LEU A 68 9.85 8.58 -3.36
C LEU A 68 9.23 9.17 -4.62
N LEU A 69 9.40 8.47 -5.74
CA LEU A 69 8.98 8.95 -7.07
C LEU A 69 7.76 8.18 -7.58
N LEU A 70 7.70 6.87 -7.34
CA LEU A 70 6.65 5.99 -7.85
C LEU A 70 6.27 4.92 -6.82
N ALA A 71 4.99 4.57 -6.78
CA ALA A 71 4.47 3.39 -6.12
C ALA A 71 4.12 2.33 -7.17
N HIS A 72 4.69 1.14 -7.05
CA HIS A 72 4.31 -0.02 -7.85
C HIS A 72 3.35 -0.87 -7.05
N VAL A 73 2.23 -1.25 -7.67
CA VAL A 73 1.18 -2.05 -7.05
C VAL A 73 0.89 -3.23 -7.96
N LYS A 74 0.98 -4.44 -7.42
CA LYS A 74 0.60 -5.68 -8.10
C LYS A 74 -0.43 -6.41 -7.26
N LEU A 75 -1.55 -6.75 -7.88
CA LEU A 75 -2.53 -7.64 -7.31
C LEU A 75 -2.12 -9.09 -7.60
N ASP A 76 -1.91 -9.87 -6.54
CA ASP A 76 -1.73 -11.32 -6.62
C ASP A 76 -3.00 -11.99 -6.06
N ALA A 77 -3.99 -12.13 -6.93
CA ALA A 77 -5.29 -12.69 -6.60
C ALA A 77 -5.92 -13.36 -7.81
N ASN A 78 -6.63 -14.46 -7.58
CA ASN A 78 -7.36 -15.18 -8.63
C ASN A 78 -8.77 -14.61 -8.79
N ASN A 79 -9.11 -14.13 -9.99
CA ASN A 79 -10.44 -13.66 -10.37
C ASN A 79 -11.03 -12.54 -9.49
N ILE A 80 -10.18 -11.70 -8.88
CA ILE A 80 -10.62 -10.52 -8.12
C ILE A 80 -10.36 -9.27 -8.95
N LYS A 81 -11.39 -8.44 -9.12
CA LYS A 81 -11.23 -7.07 -9.63
C LYS A 81 -11.08 -6.15 -8.43
N TRP A 82 -10.01 -5.36 -8.42
CA TRP A 82 -9.74 -4.45 -7.33
C TRP A 82 -9.47 -3.02 -7.81
N LYS A 83 -10.05 -2.01 -7.15
CA LYS A 83 -9.89 -0.59 -7.49
C LYS A 83 -9.23 0.16 -6.33
N LEU A 84 -8.05 0.67 -6.62
CA LEU A 84 -7.29 1.57 -5.78
C LEU A 84 -7.67 3.02 -6.08
N ASN A 85 -7.93 3.83 -5.04
CA ASN A 85 -8.11 5.26 -5.19
C ASN A 85 -6.79 6.01 -4.96
N TRP A 86 -6.06 5.69 -3.89
CA TRP A 86 -4.76 6.30 -3.60
C TRP A 86 -3.95 5.51 -2.57
N ILE A 87 -2.64 5.75 -2.57
CA ILE A 87 -1.69 5.39 -1.52
C ILE A 87 -1.15 6.67 -0.90
N GLU A 88 -1.11 6.74 0.43
CA GLU A 88 -0.49 7.83 1.18
C GLU A 88 0.60 7.26 2.09
N LEU A 89 1.74 7.96 2.13
CA LEU A 89 2.82 7.74 3.07
C LEU A 89 3.06 9.04 3.84
N GLU A 90 2.95 8.99 5.15
CA GLU A 90 3.28 10.09 6.06
C GLU A 90 4.54 9.72 6.84
N ARG A 91 5.64 10.46 6.66
CA ARG A 91 6.89 10.22 7.40
C ARG A 91 6.66 10.41 8.90
N ASP A 92 7.13 9.47 9.71
CA ASP A 92 7.09 9.56 11.17
C ASP A 92 8.27 10.41 11.67
N ASN A 93 8.26 11.70 11.30
CA ASN A 93 9.23 12.71 11.74
C ASN A 93 8.49 13.98 12.19
N GLU A 94 9.22 14.93 12.81
CA GLU A 94 8.62 16.17 13.33
C GLU A 94 7.90 17.02 12.27
N ASN A 95 8.23 16.82 10.98
CA ASN A 95 7.64 17.55 9.86
C ASN A 95 6.43 16.84 9.22
N GLY A 96 6.17 15.56 9.55
CA GLY A 96 5.00 14.81 9.08
C GLY A 96 4.80 14.80 7.56
N GLU A 97 5.89 14.77 6.78
CA GLU A 97 5.81 14.93 5.32
C GLU A 97 4.90 13.87 4.68
N LYS A 98 3.90 14.32 3.92
CA LYS A 98 2.91 13.46 3.26
C LYS A 98 3.19 13.33 1.77
N ILE A 99 3.22 12.10 1.29
CA ILE A 99 3.41 11.73 -0.10
C ILE A 99 2.18 10.94 -0.55
N ILE A 100 1.49 11.40 -1.59
CA ILE A 100 0.26 10.78 -2.09
C ILE A 100 0.45 10.34 -3.54
N PHE A 101 0.17 9.06 -3.81
CA PHE A 101 0.13 8.45 -5.14
C PHE A 101 -1.32 8.19 -5.53
N LYS A 102 -1.71 8.56 -6.76
CA LYS A 102 -3.06 8.42 -7.32
C LYS A 102 -3.00 7.74 -8.68
#